data_AF-A0A074VP91-F1
#
_entry.id   AF-A0A074VP91-F1
#
_cell.length_a   1.000
_cell.length_b   1.000
_cell.length_c   1.000
_cell.angle_alpha   90.00
_cell.angle_beta   90.00
_cell.angle_gamma   90.00
#
_symmetry.space_group_name_H-M   'P 1'
#
loop_
_entity.id
_entity.type
_entity.pdbx_description
1 polymer ?
#
loop_
_entity_poly.entity_id
_entity_poly.type
_entity_poly.pdbx_seq_one_letter_code
_entity_poly.pdbx_strand_id
1 'polypeptide(L)'
;MAQAGGAASIITQVSQGGPAPINTNTFHTSPDEHINIDLRGTRFTLSRDELLTLPEFVLLSLFPNGLLPEGHMNSFHEPDVYPVDVSAAPRLISSFHPQDIAALQNVLQNHDVYLSDSIYLSQYDPTSLQYMLEFFRSVAQTIPTSPTEDSPSPFSGDQAPVPIEPMQGNARDMLQDRAGIIVLREDLDFYVIPPRRDISHPEMVQVKRAAGRALLKQGGIFSGLRKSEEPGTTEQHLIEMLTAGGFNHDDTWGHRAGEPNKAVICSIALARLRTDVRGDANSNAVGMAQKLLLFWRKPARRCWWEGVDLENVEGIDGTLKVWIRRVWTLEMSVIGLR
;
A
#
# COMPACT_ATOMS: atom_id res chain seq x y z
N MET A 1 -40.22 -31.42 25.64
CA MET A 1 -39.91 -29.98 25.68
C MET A 1 -38.66 -29.79 26.49
N ALA A 2 -37.53 -29.50 25.84
CA ALA A 2 -36.31 -29.00 26.47
C ALA A 2 -35.43 -28.37 25.39
N GLN A 3 -35.00 -27.15 25.66
CA GLN A 3 -34.18 -26.27 24.83
C GLN A 3 -32.71 -26.45 25.24
N ALA A 4 -31.80 -26.61 24.29
CA ALA A 4 -30.34 -26.52 24.42
C ALA A 4 -29.77 -26.61 22.98
N GLY A 5 -28.74 -25.92 22.53
CA GLY A 5 -27.81 -24.97 23.13
C GLY A 5 -26.98 -24.39 21.97
N GLY A 6 -26.38 -23.22 22.19
CA GLY A 6 -25.63 -22.48 21.17
C GLY A 6 -24.49 -23.28 20.54
N ALA A 7 -24.38 -23.20 19.22
CA ALA A 7 -23.20 -23.64 18.50
C ALA A 7 -22.10 -22.59 18.71
N ALA A 8 -21.23 -22.83 19.69
CA ALA A 8 -19.96 -22.16 19.81
C ALA A 8 -19.12 -22.48 18.56
N SER A 9 -18.83 -21.47 17.73
CA SER A 9 -17.79 -21.57 16.71
C SER A 9 -16.46 -21.78 17.42
N ILE A 10 -15.88 -22.98 17.24
CA ILE A 10 -14.53 -23.33 17.68
C ILE A 10 -13.55 -22.46 16.87
N ILE A 11 -13.13 -21.35 17.46
CA ILE A 11 -11.98 -20.57 17.02
C ILE A 11 -10.75 -21.26 17.62
N THR A 12 -10.02 -22.02 16.82
CA THR A 12 -8.66 -22.43 17.18
C THR A 12 -7.75 -21.21 17.06
N GLN A 13 -7.56 -20.48 18.16
CA GLN A 13 -6.48 -19.51 18.28
C GLN A 13 -5.15 -20.24 18.24
N VAL A 14 -4.40 -20.06 17.15
CA VAL A 14 -2.98 -20.36 17.11
C VAL A 14 -2.27 -19.04 17.44
N SER A 15 -1.60 -19.00 18.59
CA SER A 15 -0.63 -17.97 18.94
C SER A 15 0.53 -18.04 17.94
N GLN A 16 0.40 -17.38 16.78
CA GLN A 16 1.57 -17.06 15.97
C GLN A 16 2.31 -15.94 16.69
N GLY A 17 3.46 -16.29 17.29
CA GLY A 17 4.46 -15.33 17.67
C GLY A 17 4.93 -14.60 16.42
N GLY A 18 4.32 -13.44 16.15
CA GLY A 18 4.77 -12.51 15.13
C GLY A 18 6.18 -11.97 15.48
N PRO A 19 6.91 -11.46 14.48
CA PRO A 19 8.16 -10.74 14.75
C PRO A 19 7.88 -9.61 15.76
N ALA A 20 8.84 -9.37 16.65
CA ALA A 20 8.75 -8.34 17.68
C ALA A 20 8.37 -6.97 17.07
N PRO A 21 7.62 -6.12 17.80
CA PRO A 21 7.35 -4.76 17.34
C PRO A 21 8.68 -4.06 17.04
N ILE A 22 8.77 -3.45 15.86
CA ILE A 22 9.92 -2.65 15.45
C ILE A 22 10.10 -1.53 16.48
N ASN A 23 11.15 -1.62 17.30
CA ASN A 23 11.51 -0.59 18.26
C ASN A 23 12.07 0.62 17.50
N THR A 24 11.23 1.61 17.21
CA THR A 24 11.59 2.91 16.61
C THR A 24 12.37 3.82 17.56
N ASN A 25 12.75 3.35 18.75
CA ASN A 25 13.38 4.14 19.82
C ASN A 25 14.90 4.35 19.67
N THR A 26 15.53 3.93 18.58
CA THR A 26 16.98 4.12 18.34
C THR A 26 17.34 5.46 17.71
N PHE A 27 16.37 6.33 17.41
CA PHE A 27 16.65 7.59 16.75
C PHE A 27 16.81 8.76 17.74
N HIS A 28 18.01 8.89 18.32
CA HIS A 28 18.51 10.13 18.93
C HIS A 28 19.49 10.81 17.95
N THR A 29 18.98 11.32 16.84
CA THR A 29 19.76 12.07 15.83
C THR A 29 18.94 13.24 15.25
N SER A 30 19.66 14.26 14.78
CA SER A 30 19.22 15.60 14.34
C SER A 30 17.98 15.58 13.42
N PRO A 31 17.06 16.56 13.50
CA PRO A 31 15.86 16.66 12.65
C PRO A 31 16.12 16.74 11.13
N ASP A 32 17.36 16.98 10.69
CA ASP A 32 17.73 17.11 9.27
C ASP A 32 18.29 15.82 8.65
N GLU A 33 18.10 14.67 9.29
CA GLU A 33 18.61 13.40 8.77
C GLU A 33 17.76 12.91 7.57
N HIS A 34 18.41 12.81 6.41
CA HIS A 34 17.84 12.30 5.17
C HIS A 34 18.45 10.95 4.80
N ILE A 35 17.63 10.00 4.37
CA ILE A 35 18.06 8.73 3.80
C ILE A 35 17.89 8.76 2.28
N ASN A 36 18.96 8.43 1.56
CA ASN A 36 18.93 8.26 0.10
C ASN A 36 18.76 6.78 -0.24
N ILE A 37 17.74 6.46 -1.03
CA ILE A 37 17.37 5.09 -1.39
C ILE A 37 17.40 4.94 -2.90
N ASP A 38 17.90 3.81 -3.40
CA ASP A 38 17.75 3.39 -4.80
C ASP A 38 16.75 2.22 -4.87
N LEU A 39 15.67 2.43 -5.62
CA LEU A 39 14.61 1.47 -5.87
C LEU A 39 14.46 1.26 -7.38
N ARG A 40 14.93 0.12 -7.87
CA ARG A 40 14.93 -0.26 -9.30
C ARG A 40 15.60 0.78 -10.21
N GLY A 41 16.67 1.43 -9.73
CA GLY A 41 17.40 2.49 -10.43
C GLY A 41 16.79 3.89 -10.27
N THR A 42 15.69 4.02 -9.52
CA THR A 42 15.06 5.30 -9.20
C THR A 42 15.48 5.73 -7.80
N ARG A 43 16.04 6.94 -7.69
CA ARG A 43 16.54 7.47 -6.42
C ARG A 43 15.47 8.28 -5.70
N PHE A 44 15.34 8.01 -4.40
CA PHE A 44 14.48 8.73 -3.48
C PHE A 44 15.29 9.29 -2.33
N THR A 45 14.98 10.51 -1.91
CA THR A 45 15.49 11.09 -0.65
C THR A 45 14.31 11.25 0.28
N LEU A 46 14.37 10.59 1.44
CA LEU A 46 13.33 10.63 2.47
C LEU A 46 13.87 11.29 3.72
N SER A 47 13.11 12.20 4.33
CA SER A 47 13.40 12.63 5.70
C SER A 47 12.98 11.57 6.72
N ARG A 48 13.49 11.67 7.94
CA ARG A 48 13.01 10.87 9.08
C ARG A 48 11.49 10.97 9.28
N ASP A 49 10.94 12.18 9.17
CA ASP A 49 9.50 12.40 9.34
C ASP A 49 8.69 11.69 8.25
N GLU A 50 9.15 11.75 7.00
CA GLU A 50 8.51 11.02 5.90
C GLU A 50 8.52 9.53 6.18
N LEU A 51 9.67 8.98 6.57
CA LEU A 51 9.83 7.57 6.88
C LEU A 51 8.90 7.10 8.02
N LEU A 52 8.74 7.90 9.08
CA LEU A 52 7.87 7.58 10.22
C LEU A 52 6.38 7.63 9.89
N THR A 53 6.01 8.31 8.80
CA THR A 53 4.62 8.44 8.37
C THR A 53 4.22 7.43 7.28
N LEU A 54 5.21 6.81 6.63
CA LEU A 54 4.95 5.79 5.60
C LEU A 54 4.14 4.61 6.17
N PRO A 55 3.24 4.03 5.37
CA PRO A 55 2.50 2.83 5.74
C PRO A 55 3.43 1.64 6.05
N GLU A 56 3.02 0.80 7.00
CA GLU A 56 3.78 -0.39 7.44
C GLU A 56 4.13 -1.29 6.25
N PHE A 57 3.20 -1.52 5.33
CA PHE A 57 3.47 -2.40 4.18
C PHE A 57 4.57 -1.84 3.26
N VAL A 58 4.70 -0.51 3.15
CA VAL A 58 5.78 0.12 2.37
C VAL A 58 7.10 -0.06 3.09
N LEU A 59 7.13 0.21 4.40
CA LEU A 59 8.34 0.03 5.22
C LEU A 59 8.84 -1.41 5.18
N LEU A 60 7.95 -2.40 5.29
CA LEU A 60 8.29 -3.81 5.18
C LEU A 60 8.78 -4.22 3.78
N SER A 61 8.30 -3.53 2.74
CA SER A 61 8.74 -3.79 1.35
C SER A 61 10.09 -3.15 1.05
N LEU A 62 10.33 -1.93 1.56
CA LEU A 62 11.59 -1.21 1.38
C LEU A 62 12.70 -1.74 2.29
N PHE A 63 12.36 -2.13 3.52
CA PHE A 63 13.31 -2.56 4.55
C PHE A 63 12.92 -3.92 5.12
N PRO A 64 12.92 -4.99 4.31
CA PRO A 64 12.47 -6.32 4.75
C PRO A 64 13.30 -6.89 5.91
N ASN A 65 14.53 -6.41 6.09
CA ASN A 65 15.45 -6.81 7.16
C ASN A 65 15.63 -5.71 8.22
N GLY A 66 14.76 -4.71 8.27
CA GLY A 66 14.93 -3.50 9.08
C GLY A 66 15.82 -2.45 8.41
N LEU A 67 15.86 -1.25 8.99
CA LEU A 67 16.47 -0.08 8.35
C LEU A 67 18.00 -0.13 8.26
N LEU A 68 18.69 -1.01 9.02
CA LEU A 68 20.15 -1.12 9.06
C LEU A 68 20.59 -2.52 9.58
N PRO A 69 21.67 -3.13 9.04
CA PRO A 69 22.45 -4.13 9.76
C PRO A 69 23.16 -3.47 10.96
N GLU A 70 23.17 -4.10 12.14
CA GLU A 70 23.67 -3.57 13.43
C GLU A 70 25.14 -3.06 13.49
N GLY A 71 25.85 -2.91 12.36
CA GLY A 71 27.28 -2.56 12.30
C GLY A 71 27.65 -1.17 11.78
N HIS A 72 26.73 -0.34 11.29
CA HIS A 72 27.08 0.91 10.57
C HIS A 72 26.75 2.22 11.29
N MET A 73 26.30 2.20 12.56
CA MET A 73 25.86 3.41 13.27
C MET A 73 26.95 4.48 13.52
N ASN A 74 28.21 4.22 13.18
CA ASN A 74 29.33 5.15 13.38
C ASN A 74 29.89 5.79 12.09
N SER A 75 29.24 5.63 10.93
CA SER A 75 29.65 6.32 9.70
C SER A 75 28.46 6.62 8.80
N PHE A 76 27.64 7.60 9.18
CA PHE A 76 26.84 8.33 8.19
C PHE A 76 27.78 9.29 7.47
N HIS A 77 28.43 8.83 6.41
CA HIS A 77 29.06 9.73 5.45
C HIS A 77 28.03 10.08 4.37
N GLU A 78 28.01 11.36 4.03
CA GLU A 78 27.00 12.06 3.23
C GLU A 78 27.00 11.75 1.70
N PRO A 79 27.35 10.53 1.24
CA PRO A 79 26.82 10.06 -0.04
C PRO A 79 26.30 8.62 -0.06
N ASP A 80 26.07 7.96 1.08
CA ASP A 80 25.65 6.55 1.07
C ASP A 80 24.19 6.42 0.57
N VAL A 81 24.04 5.98 -0.69
CA VAL A 81 22.75 5.60 -1.29
C VAL A 81 22.48 4.14 -0.92
N TYR A 82 21.40 3.90 -0.20
CA TYR A 82 20.99 2.56 0.24
C TYR A 82 20.24 1.85 -0.89
N PRO A 83 20.79 0.77 -1.47
CA PRO A 83 20.03 -0.05 -2.40
C PRO A 83 18.97 -0.82 -1.61
N VAL A 84 17.70 -0.56 -1.91
CA VAL A 84 16.57 -1.35 -1.37
C VAL A 84 16.40 -2.67 -2.12
N ASP A 85 16.97 -2.73 -3.32
CA ASP A 85 17.03 -3.95 -4.09
C ASP A 85 18.09 -4.91 -3.51
N VAL A 86 17.64 -6.03 -2.94
CA VAL A 86 18.52 -7.16 -2.66
C VAL A 86 18.91 -7.78 -4.00
N SER A 87 19.99 -7.31 -4.63
CA SER A 87 20.59 -8.07 -5.72
C SER A 87 21.13 -9.36 -5.10
N ALA A 88 20.56 -10.53 -5.45
CA ALA A 88 21.47 -11.64 -5.72
C ALA A 88 22.36 -11.09 -6.84
N ALA A 89 23.64 -10.86 -6.54
CA ALA A 89 24.61 -10.13 -7.36
C ALA A 89 24.23 -10.20 -8.85
N PRO A 90 24.21 -9.08 -9.59
CA PRO A 90 23.95 -9.14 -11.02
C PRO A 90 24.85 -10.25 -11.53
N ARG A 91 24.26 -11.29 -12.14
CA ARG A 91 25.06 -12.14 -13.00
C ARG A 91 25.48 -11.20 -14.11
N LEU A 92 26.54 -10.44 -13.87
CA LEU A 92 27.34 -9.83 -14.91
C LEU A 92 27.55 -10.99 -15.85
N ILE A 93 26.86 -10.91 -16.98
CA ILE A 93 26.81 -11.94 -18.00
C ILE A 93 28.25 -12.05 -18.49
N SER A 94 29.06 -12.88 -17.83
CA SER A 94 30.45 -13.11 -18.22
C SER A 94 30.51 -13.93 -19.50
N SER A 95 29.37 -14.50 -19.93
CA SER A 95 29.19 -15.17 -21.22
C SER A 95 27.76 -15.01 -21.72
N PHE A 96 27.57 -14.25 -22.81
CA PHE A 96 26.29 -14.15 -23.51
C PHE A 96 25.98 -15.47 -24.24
N HIS A 97 24.89 -16.13 -23.88
CA HIS A 97 24.34 -17.24 -24.65
C HIS A 97 23.29 -16.69 -25.64
N PRO A 98 23.17 -17.24 -26.87
CA PRO A 98 22.10 -16.87 -27.81
C PRO A 98 20.66 -16.82 -27.24
N GLN A 99 20.36 -17.61 -26.20
CA GLN A 99 19.06 -17.60 -25.53
C GLN A 99 18.83 -16.33 -24.70
N ASP A 100 19.90 -15.68 -24.22
CA ASP A 100 19.85 -14.44 -23.46
C ASP A 100 19.46 -13.25 -24.34
N ILE A 101 19.83 -13.28 -25.63
CA ILE A 101 19.44 -12.25 -26.61
C ILE A 101 17.93 -12.33 -26.88
N ALA A 102 17.39 -13.54 -27.04
CA ALA A 102 15.95 -13.73 -27.22
C ALA A 102 15.17 -13.33 -25.96
N ALA A 103 15.70 -13.62 -24.76
CA ALA A 103 15.12 -13.17 -23.50
C ALA A 103 15.14 -11.64 -23.38
N LEU A 104 16.27 -10.99 -23.68
CA LEU A 104 16.41 -9.53 -23.69
C LEU A 104 15.49 -8.86 -24.72
N GLN A 105 15.38 -9.42 -25.91
CA GLN A 105 14.43 -8.94 -26.92
C GLN A 105 12.99 -9.04 -26.44
N ASN A 106 12.61 -10.12 -25.74
CA ASN A 106 11.28 -10.25 -25.15
C ASN A 106 11.02 -9.24 -24.02
N VAL A 107 12.04 -8.90 -23.22
CA VAL A 107 11.94 -7.85 -22.19
C VAL A 107 11.80 -6.47 -22.85
N LEU A 108 12.64 -6.15 -23.83
CA LEU A 108 12.59 -4.87 -24.56
C LEU A 108 11.31 -4.67 -25.37
N GLN A 109 10.68 -5.77 -25.82
CA GLN A 109 9.38 -5.72 -26.50
C GLN A 109 8.20 -5.59 -25.52
N ASN A 110 8.43 -5.78 -24.22
CA ASN A 110 7.40 -5.66 -23.20
C ASN A 110 7.54 -4.34 -22.46
N HIS A 111 6.68 -3.37 -22.80
CA HIS A 111 6.70 -2.04 -22.19
C HIS A 111 6.32 -2.04 -20.70
N ASP A 112 5.74 -3.14 -20.20
CA ASP A 112 5.35 -3.31 -18.80
C ASP A 112 6.46 -3.97 -17.95
N VAL A 113 7.65 -4.23 -18.51
CA VAL A 113 8.79 -4.84 -17.80
C VAL A 113 10.05 -4.02 -18.02
N TYR A 114 10.62 -3.50 -16.93
CA TYR A 114 11.90 -2.82 -16.95
C TYR A 114 13.06 -3.83 -16.86
N LEU A 115 14.21 -3.49 -17.45
CA LEU A 115 15.43 -4.29 -17.32
C LEU A 115 15.82 -4.50 -15.84
N SER A 116 15.56 -3.51 -15.00
CA SER A 116 15.71 -3.57 -13.54
C SER A 116 14.90 -4.71 -12.90
N ASP A 117 13.73 -5.04 -13.42
CA ASP A 117 12.88 -6.10 -12.88
C ASP A 117 13.45 -7.51 -13.11
N SER A 118 14.44 -7.62 -13.99
CA SER A 118 15.20 -8.86 -14.24
C SER A 118 16.42 -8.99 -13.32
N ILE A 119 16.87 -7.88 -12.72
CA ILE A 119 18.14 -7.75 -12.00
C ILE A 119 17.91 -7.58 -10.49
N TYR A 120 16.81 -6.94 -10.11
CA TYR A 120 16.49 -6.57 -8.74
C TYR A 120 15.29 -7.35 -8.22
N LEU A 121 15.39 -7.83 -6.98
CA LEU A 121 14.32 -8.56 -6.28
C LEU A 121 13.37 -7.64 -5.50
N SER A 122 13.55 -6.31 -5.52
CA SER A 122 12.62 -5.44 -4.79
C SER A 122 11.21 -5.61 -5.32
N GLN A 123 10.32 -5.88 -4.38
CA GLN A 123 8.92 -6.18 -4.67
C GLN A 123 8.07 -4.91 -4.80
N TYR A 124 8.63 -3.73 -4.51
CA TYR A 124 7.86 -2.49 -4.53
C TYR A 124 8.12 -1.67 -5.80
N ASP A 125 7.06 -1.20 -6.45
CA ASP A 125 7.16 -0.36 -7.65
C ASP A 125 7.59 1.08 -7.27
N PRO A 126 8.68 1.64 -7.83
CA PRO A 126 9.09 3.02 -7.61
C PRO A 126 8.01 4.04 -7.98
N THR A 127 7.19 3.78 -9.00
CA THR A 127 6.09 4.67 -9.41
C THR A 127 5.03 4.77 -8.32
N SER A 128 4.73 3.65 -7.66
CA SER A 128 3.82 3.58 -6.52
C SER A 128 4.36 4.38 -5.33
N LEU A 129 5.65 4.28 -5.03
CA LEU A 129 6.30 5.04 -3.96
C LEU A 129 6.28 6.54 -4.26
N GLN A 130 6.62 6.92 -5.50
CA GLN A 130 6.58 8.31 -5.93
C GLN A 130 5.18 8.92 -5.77
N TYR A 131 4.15 8.25 -6.30
CA TYR A 131 2.75 8.67 -6.15
C TYR A 131 2.37 8.90 -4.69
N MET A 132 2.80 8.00 -3.80
CA MET A 132 2.55 8.13 -2.37
C MET A 132 3.25 9.34 -1.75
N LEU A 133 4.55 9.51 -2.00
CA LEU A 133 5.33 10.61 -1.43
C LEU A 133 4.82 11.97 -1.90
N GLU A 134 4.49 12.09 -3.19
CA GLU A 134 3.92 13.32 -3.75
C GLU A 134 2.61 13.69 -3.05
N PHE A 135 1.72 12.71 -2.83
CA PHE A 135 0.48 12.92 -2.09
C PHE A 135 0.74 13.34 -0.64
N PHE A 136 1.62 12.63 0.07
CA PHE A 136 1.95 12.91 1.48
C PHE A 136 2.53 14.33 1.64
N ARG A 137 3.47 14.70 0.78
CA ARG A 137 4.08 16.04 0.74
C ARG A 137 3.04 17.13 0.46
N SER A 138 2.16 16.90 -0.51
CA SER A 138 1.05 17.80 -0.83
C SER A 138 0.14 18.04 0.38
N VAL A 139 -0.26 16.98 1.09
CA VAL A 139 -1.08 17.12 2.30
C VAL A 139 -0.30 17.84 3.41
N ALA A 140 0.99 17.53 3.61
CA ALA A 140 1.83 18.16 4.63
C ALA A 140 1.93 19.69 4.47
N GLN A 141 2.00 20.18 3.24
CA GLN A 141 2.04 21.62 2.94
C GLN A 141 0.77 22.38 3.31
N THR A 142 -0.35 21.67 3.47
CA THR A 142 -1.63 22.28 3.85
C THR A 142 -1.89 22.32 5.36
N ILE A 143 -0.99 21.74 6.16
CA ILE A 143 -1.09 21.76 7.62
C ILE A 143 -0.63 23.14 8.10
N PRO A 144 -1.45 23.86 8.89
CA PRO A 144 -1.05 25.16 9.43
C PRO A 144 0.24 25.03 10.23
N THR A 145 1.33 25.63 9.76
CA THR A 145 2.50 25.88 10.59
C THR A 145 2.19 27.12 11.43
N SER A 146 1.75 26.94 12.67
CA SER A 146 1.68 28.04 13.63
C SER A 146 3.10 28.63 13.77
N PRO A 147 3.36 29.88 13.37
CA PRO A 147 4.60 30.54 13.78
C PRO A 147 4.46 30.83 15.27
N THR A 148 5.10 30.01 16.11
CA THR A 148 5.35 30.40 17.50
C THR A 148 6.46 31.45 17.51
N GLU A 149 6.15 32.67 17.09
CA GLU A 149 6.83 33.87 17.56
C GLU A 149 5.87 34.54 18.54
N ASP A 150 6.36 34.79 19.76
CA ASP A 150 5.70 35.43 20.90
C ASP A 150 4.69 34.60 21.71
N SER A 151 5.21 33.68 22.53
CA SER A 151 4.60 33.35 23.83
C SER A 151 5.72 33.12 24.86
N PRO A 152 5.69 33.77 26.03
CA PRO A 152 6.75 33.63 27.03
C PRO A 152 6.73 32.21 27.60
N SER A 153 7.90 31.59 27.63
CA SER A 153 8.19 30.23 28.05
C SER A 153 7.75 29.94 29.49
N PRO A 154 6.94 28.89 29.75
CA PRO A 154 6.65 28.40 31.10
C PRO A 154 7.45 27.13 31.44
N PHE A 155 8.73 27.06 31.07
CA PHE A 155 9.60 25.93 31.46
C PHE A 155 10.59 26.33 32.55
N SER A 156 10.13 26.28 33.78
CA SER A 156 10.94 25.95 34.95
C SER A 156 10.15 24.89 35.73
N GLY A 157 10.52 23.62 35.57
CA GLY A 157 9.90 22.53 36.32
C GLY A 157 9.89 21.21 35.58
N ASP A 158 10.95 20.44 35.80
CA ASP A 158 11.01 18.97 35.87
C ASP A 158 9.66 18.24 35.65
N GLN A 159 9.44 17.67 34.47
CA GLN A 159 8.36 16.69 34.24
C GLN A 159 8.88 15.47 33.47
N ALA A 160 8.71 14.33 34.12
CA ALA A 160 8.97 12.97 33.66
C ALA A 160 8.16 12.62 32.39
N PRO A 161 8.58 11.59 31.61
CA PRO A 161 7.93 11.25 30.34
C PRO A 161 6.48 10.79 30.56
N VAL A 162 5.56 11.37 29.79
CA VAL A 162 4.12 11.11 29.85
C VAL A 162 3.83 9.69 29.33
N PRO A 163 3.10 8.83 30.05
CA PRO A 163 2.70 7.51 29.57
C PRO A 163 1.69 7.61 28.42
N ILE A 164 1.87 6.81 27.36
CA ILE A 164 0.90 6.66 26.27
C ILE A 164 -0.28 5.84 26.79
N GLU A 165 -1.36 6.51 27.19
CA GLU A 165 -2.64 5.87 27.54
C GLU A 165 -3.48 5.51 26.29
N PRO A 166 -4.35 4.48 26.38
CA PRO A 166 -5.18 4.04 25.26
C PRO A 166 -6.24 5.07 24.86
N MET A 167 -6.13 5.54 23.61
CA MET A 167 -7.05 6.33 22.75
C MET A 167 -8.49 6.57 23.26
N GLN A 168 -8.68 7.55 24.15
CA GLN A 168 -10.00 8.10 24.53
C GLN A 168 -10.12 9.61 24.24
N GLY A 169 -9.41 10.12 23.23
CA GLY A 169 -9.54 11.51 22.77
C GLY A 169 -10.57 11.67 21.64
N ASN A 170 -11.20 12.84 21.54
CA ASN A 170 -12.06 13.19 20.41
C ASN A 170 -11.21 13.19 19.13
N ALA A 171 -11.66 12.46 18.09
CA ALA A 171 -10.99 12.38 16.78
C ALA A 171 -10.66 13.76 16.16
N ARG A 172 -11.47 14.78 16.49
CA ARG A 172 -11.20 16.17 16.11
C ARG A 172 -9.93 16.71 16.76
N ASP A 173 -9.74 16.50 18.05
CA ASP A 173 -8.58 17.03 18.80
C ASP A 173 -7.27 16.39 18.33
N MET A 174 -7.31 15.12 17.90
CA MET A 174 -6.14 14.45 17.30
C MET A 174 -5.74 15.01 15.94
N LEU A 175 -6.65 15.68 15.22
CA LEU A 175 -6.47 16.13 13.84
C LEU A 175 -6.50 17.66 13.70
N GLN A 176 -6.48 18.42 14.80
CA GLN A 176 -6.46 19.88 14.76
C GLN A 176 -5.21 20.41 14.04
N ASP A 177 -4.04 19.81 14.33
CA ASP A 177 -2.75 20.15 13.70
C ASP A 177 -2.16 19.00 12.89
N ARG A 178 -2.98 17.99 12.55
CA ARG A 178 -2.54 16.76 11.88
C ARG A 178 -3.46 16.42 10.74
N ALA A 179 -2.93 15.73 9.74
CA ALA A 179 -3.75 15.21 8.66
C ALA A 179 -3.73 13.68 8.64
N GLY A 180 -4.93 13.08 8.61
CA GLY A 180 -5.10 11.66 8.33
C GLY A 180 -5.09 11.42 6.82
N ILE A 181 -4.37 10.40 6.38
CA ILE A 181 -4.35 9.92 5.00
C ILE A 181 -4.82 8.47 5.01
N ILE A 182 -5.90 8.21 4.26
CA ILE A 182 -6.41 6.88 4.02
C ILE A 182 -5.58 6.26 2.90
N VAL A 183 -5.01 5.09 3.15
CA VAL A 183 -4.21 4.33 2.19
C VAL A 183 -4.93 3.03 1.86
N LEU A 184 -5.46 2.95 0.63
CA LEU A 184 -6.12 1.76 0.12
C LEU A 184 -5.21 1.07 -0.88
N ARG A 185 -4.83 -0.17 -0.61
CA ARG A 185 -4.00 -1.00 -1.48
C ARG A 185 -4.77 -2.24 -1.92
N GLU A 186 -4.60 -2.63 -3.17
CA GLU A 186 -5.10 -3.88 -3.75
C GLU A 186 -3.92 -4.71 -4.27
N ASP A 187 -3.88 -5.98 -3.86
CA ASP A 187 -3.15 -7.04 -4.57
C ASP A 187 -4.17 -7.92 -5.30
N LEU A 188 -4.04 -8.01 -6.61
CA LEU A 188 -4.91 -8.80 -7.49
C LEU A 188 -4.08 -9.92 -8.13
N ASP A 189 -4.19 -11.13 -7.59
CA ASP A 189 -3.64 -12.33 -8.25
C ASP A 189 -4.67 -12.86 -9.26
N PHE A 190 -4.26 -13.12 -10.50
CA PHE A 190 -5.17 -13.65 -11.51
C PHE A 190 -4.69 -14.98 -12.13
N TYR A 191 -5.65 -15.87 -12.34
CA TYR A 191 -5.47 -17.23 -12.82
C TYR A 191 -6.30 -17.40 -14.08
N VAL A 192 -5.62 -17.32 -15.22
CA VAL A 192 -6.25 -17.46 -16.53
C VAL A 192 -6.49 -18.94 -16.83
N ILE A 193 -7.74 -19.27 -17.15
CA ILE A 193 -8.10 -20.62 -17.59
C ILE A 193 -7.69 -20.77 -19.06
N PRO A 194 -6.99 -21.87 -19.44
CA PRO A 194 -6.64 -22.12 -20.84
C PRO A 194 -7.87 -22.04 -21.77
N PRO A 195 -7.84 -21.22 -22.83
CA PRO A 195 -8.97 -21.08 -23.75
C PRO A 195 -9.21 -22.36 -24.58
N ARG A 196 -8.17 -23.18 -24.76
CA ARG A 196 -8.18 -24.46 -25.46
C ARG A 196 -7.24 -25.47 -24.79
N ARG A 197 -7.51 -26.76 -24.98
CA ARG A 197 -6.80 -27.86 -24.29
C ARG A 197 -5.34 -28.01 -24.71
N ASP A 198 -5.03 -27.69 -25.96
CA ASP A 198 -3.75 -27.93 -26.62
C ASP A 198 -2.89 -26.65 -26.74
N ILE A 199 -3.11 -25.68 -25.85
CA ILE A 199 -2.35 -24.43 -25.83
C ILE A 199 -0.88 -24.68 -25.44
N SER A 200 0.05 -24.09 -26.19
CA SER A 200 1.47 -24.17 -25.87
C SER A 200 1.84 -23.27 -24.69
N HIS A 201 2.95 -23.56 -23.98
CA HIS A 201 3.40 -22.70 -22.88
C HIS A 201 3.68 -21.25 -23.30
N PRO A 202 4.40 -20.97 -24.42
CA PRO A 202 4.64 -19.60 -24.86
C PRO A 202 3.35 -18.85 -25.21
N GLU A 203 2.40 -19.53 -25.84
CA GLU A 203 1.09 -18.95 -26.16
C GLU A 203 0.31 -18.63 -24.89
N MET A 204 0.28 -19.53 -23.90
CA MET A 204 -0.37 -19.29 -22.61
C MET A 204 0.23 -18.08 -21.88
N VAL A 205 1.54 -17.85 -21.99
CA VAL A 205 2.18 -16.63 -21.46
C VAL A 205 1.62 -15.38 -22.13
N GLN A 206 1.42 -15.39 -23.46
CA GLN A 206 0.80 -14.26 -24.16
C GLN A 206 -0.65 -14.06 -23.76
N VAL A 207 -1.43 -15.13 -23.57
CA VAL A 207 -2.81 -15.04 -23.06
C VAL A 207 -2.83 -14.40 -21.66
N LYS A 208 -1.93 -14.81 -20.76
CA LYS A 208 -1.83 -14.20 -19.42
C LYS A 208 -1.50 -12.71 -19.48
N ARG A 209 -0.59 -12.30 -20.38
CA ARG A 209 -0.25 -10.90 -20.59
C ARG A 209 -1.45 -10.11 -21.13
N ALA A 210 -2.17 -10.65 -22.11
CA ALA A 210 -3.37 -10.03 -22.66
C ALA A 210 -4.49 -9.89 -21.60
N ALA A 211 -4.68 -10.91 -20.76
CA ALA A 211 -5.60 -10.84 -19.62
C ALA A 211 -5.18 -9.76 -18.62
N GLY A 212 -3.89 -9.68 -18.27
CA GLY A 212 -3.35 -8.62 -17.41
C GLY A 212 -3.65 -7.23 -17.97
N ARG A 213 -3.39 -7.00 -19.27
CA ARG A 213 -3.73 -5.73 -19.95
C ARG A 213 -5.23 -5.41 -19.90
N ALA A 214 -6.10 -6.41 -20.03
CA ALA A 214 -7.54 -6.21 -19.91
C ALA A 214 -7.96 -5.86 -18.47
N LEU A 215 -7.39 -6.52 -17.46
CA LEU A 215 -7.66 -6.25 -16.04
C LEU A 215 -7.11 -4.91 -15.55
N LEU A 216 -6.04 -4.41 -16.16
CA LEU A 216 -5.51 -3.06 -15.87
C LEU A 216 -6.49 -1.95 -16.27
N LYS A 217 -7.33 -2.17 -17.29
CA LYS A 217 -8.36 -1.21 -17.71
C LYS A 217 -9.49 -1.04 -16.68
N GLN A 218 -9.62 -1.98 -15.73
CA GLN A 218 -10.56 -1.86 -14.61
C GLN A 218 -9.98 -0.90 -13.56
N GLY A 219 -10.12 0.40 -13.82
CA GLY A 219 -9.45 1.45 -13.03
C GLY A 219 -10.19 1.90 -11.76
N GLY A 220 -11.49 1.64 -11.62
CA GLY A 220 -12.29 2.16 -10.50
C GLY A 220 -11.97 1.44 -9.19
N ILE A 221 -11.79 2.19 -8.09
CA ILE A 221 -11.42 1.59 -6.79
C ILE A 221 -12.50 0.64 -6.25
N PHE A 222 -13.78 0.89 -6.55
CA PHE A 222 -14.90 0.06 -6.09
C PHE A 222 -15.38 -0.98 -7.10
N SER A 223 -14.75 -1.07 -8.27
CA SER A 223 -15.15 -1.96 -9.37
C SER A 223 -15.22 -3.44 -8.96
N GLY A 224 -14.29 -3.89 -8.11
CA GLY A 224 -14.24 -5.28 -7.62
C GLY A 224 -15.17 -5.60 -6.45
N LEU A 225 -15.79 -4.59 -5.82
CA LEU A 225 -16.68 -4.77 -4.66
C LEU A 225 -18.18 -4.71 -5.02
N ARG A 226 -18.56 -3.98 -6.08
CA ARG A 226 -19.96 -3.77 -6.45
C ARG A 226 -20.55 -4.96 -7.21
N LYS A 227 -20.80 -6.07 -6.51
CA LYS A 227 -21.37 -7.29 -7.11
C LYS A 227 -22.87 -7.44 -6.96
N SER A 228 -23.45 -6.77 -5.98
CA SER A 228 -24.87 -6.83 -5.70
C SER A 228 -25.40 -5.43 -5.46
N GLU A 229 -26.55 -5.10 -6.06
CA GLU A 229 -27.31 -3.90 -5.73
C GLU A 229 -28.15 -4.08 -4.46
N GLU A 230 -28.02 -5.23 -3.78
CA GLU A 230 -28.72 -5.51 -2.53
C GLU A 230 -28.24 -4.53 -1.43
N PRO A 231 -29.17 -3.75 -0.85
CA PRO A 231 -28.83 -2.80 0.20
C PRO A 231 -28.45 -3.52 1.49
N GLY A 232 -27.53 -2.94 2.27
CA GLY A 232 -27.16 -3.43 3.59
C GLY A 232 -26.01 -4.45 3.62
N THR A 233 -25.36 -4.72 2.49
CA THR A 233 -24.17 -5.58 2.43
C THR A 233 -22.97 -4.94 3.15
N THR A 234 -22.03 -5.76 3.63
CA THR A 234 -20.78 -5.27 4.26
C THR A 234 -19.93 -4.48 3.26
N GLU A 235 -19.97 -4.85 1.99
CA GLU A 235 -19.35 -4.15 0.87
C GLU A 235 -19.89 -2.73 0.72
N GLN A 236 -21.22 -2.58 0.75
CA GLN A 236 -21.87 -1.28 0.65
C GLN A 236 -21.49 -0.38 1.85
N HIS A 237 -21.50 -0.92 3.06
CA HIS A 237 -21.04 -0.19 4.25
C HIS A 237 -19.56 0.22 4.17
N LEU A 238 -18.69 -0.63 3.59
CA LEU A 238 -17.28 -0.29 3.37
C LEU A 238 -17.12 0.85 2.36
N ILE A 239 -17.88 0.82 1.26
CA ILE A 239 -17.90 1.90 0.27
C ILE A 239 -18.39 3.20 0.92
N GLU A 240 -19.47 3.16 1.70
CA GLU A 240 -20.00 4.31 2.43
C GLU A 240 -18.99 4.87 3.44
N MET A 241 -18.27 3.99 4.16
CA MET A 241 -17.22 4.42 5.09
C MET A 241 -16.05 5.09 4.37
N LEU A 242 -15.56 4.52 3.27
CA LEU A 242 -14.45 5.08 2.50
C LEU A 242 -14.83 6.38 1.80
N THR A 243 -16.08 6.50 1.34
CA THR A 243 -16.58 7.73 0.72
C THR A 243 -16.86 8.83 1.74
N ALA A 244 -17.40 8.50 2.91
CA ALA A 244 -17.49 9.43 4.03
C ALA A 244 -16.09 9.88 4.50
N GLY A 245 -15.10 8.99 4.40
CA GLY A 245 -13.71 9.26 4.78
C GLY A 245 -12.96 10.18 3.83
N GLY A 246 -13.19 10.11 2.51
CA GLY A 246 -12.51 11.02 1.59
C GLY A 246 -12.50 10.64 0.12
N PHE A 247 -12.80 9.38 -0.21
CA PHE A 247 -12.94 8.92 -1.59
C PHE A 247 -14.29 9.32 -2.19
N ASN A 248 -14.40 9.31 -3.51
CA ASN A 248 -15.65 9.43 -4.25
C ASN A 248 -15.99 8.11 -4.95
N HIS A 249 -17.27 7.92 -5.32
CA HIS A 249 -17.75 6.65 -5.89
C HIS A 249 -17.13 6.29 -7.24
N ASP A 250 -16.65 7.29 -7.98
CA ASP A 250 -16.05 7.24 -9.30
C ASP A 250 -14.52 7.34 -9.27
N ASP A 251 -13.91 7.42 -8.08
CA ASP A 251 -12.45 7.48 -7.95
C ASP A 251 -11.80 6.23 -8.58
N THR A 252 -10.66 6.47 -9.21
CA THR A 252 -9.80 5.44 -9.80
C THR A 252 -8.56 5.20 -8.95
N TRP A 253 -7.93 4.05 -9.13
CA TRP A 253 -6.61 3.80 -8.55
C TRP A 253 -5.62 4.89 -8.98
N GLY A 254 -4.96 5.53 -8.02
CA GLY A 254 -3.97 6.57 -8.32
C GLY A 254 -2.69 6.00 -8.92
N HIS A 255 -2.36 4.75 -8.58
CA HIS A 255 -1.40 3.93 -9.29
C HIS A 255 -1.90 2.48 -9.38
N ARG A 256 -1.75 1.87 -10.57
CA ARG A 256 -2.16 0.49 -10.86
C ARG A 256 -1.25 -0.10 -11.93
N ALA A 257 -0.47 -1.11 -11.57
CA ALA A 257 0.51 -1.72 -12.46
C ALA A 257 0.56 -3.25 -12.28
N GLY A 258 0.92 -3.94 -13.36
CA GLY A 258 1.21 -5.37 -13.31
C GLY A 258 2.60 -5.60 -12.72
N GLU A 259 2.74 -6.64 -11.90
CA GLU A 259 4.05 -7.06 -11.42
C GLU A 259 4.82 -7.79 -12.53
N PRO A 260 6.05 -7.39 -12.83
CA PRO A 260 6.90 -8.03 -13.82
C PRO A 260 7.04 -9.53 -13.58
N ASN A 261 6.87 -10.33 -14.63
CA ASN A 261 6.96 -11.79 -14.60
C ASN A 261 5.98 -12.49 -13.64
N LYS A 262 4.96 -11.79 -13.13
CA LYS A 262 3.91 -12.34 -12.27
C LYS A 262 2.53 -12.10 -12.87
N ALA A 263 1.57 -12.94 -12.50
CA ALA A 263 0.16 -12.73 -12.82
C ALA A 263 -0.51 -11.97 -11.66
N VAL A 264 0.04 -10.80 -11.34
CA VAL A 264 -0.37 -9.97 -10.22
C VAL A 264 -0.51 -8.53 -10.69
N ILE A 265 -1.54 -7.84 -10.22
CA ILE A 265 -1.68 -6.38 -10.36
C ILE A 265 -1.68 -5.77 -8.96
N CYS A 266 -0.78 -4.83 -8.74
CA CYS A 266 -0.71 -4.02 -7.52
C CYS A 266 -1.42 -2.69 -7.80
N SER A 267 -2.23 -2.21 -6.86
CA SER A 267 -2.85 -0.88 -6.98
C SER A 267 -2.87 -0.15 -5.65
N ILE A 268 -2.81 1.18 -5.73
CA ILE A 268 -2.88 2.06 -4.56
C ILE A 268 -3.71 3.30 -4.86
N ALA A 269 -4.52 3.69 -3.89
CA ALA A 269 -5.29 4.93 -3.88
C ALA A 269 -5.14 5.60 -2.51
N LEU A 270 -5.13 6.94 -2.53
CA LEU A 270 -4.88 7.77 -1.35
C LEU A 270 -5.98 8.82 -1.26
N ALA A 271 -6.47 9.07 -0.05
CA ALA A 271 -7.42 10.15 0.20
C ALA A 271 -7.08 10.85 1.51
N ARG A 272 -7.19 12.19 1.54
CA ARG A 272 -7.13 12.94 2.79
C ARG A 272 -8.42 12.66 3.57
N LEU A 273 -8.28 12.30 4.83
CA LEU A 273 -9.40 12.07 5.73
C LEU A 273 -10.19 13.38 5.92
N ARG A 274 -11.44 13.40 5.50
CA ARG A 274 -12.37 14.52 5.71
C ARG A 274 -12.90 14.45 7.14
N THR A 275 -12.66 15.49 7.93
CA THR A 275 -13.15 15.63 9.31
C THR A 275 -14.06 16.85 9.51
N ASP A 276 -14.11 17.72 8.51
CA ASP A 276 -14.88 18.95 8.47
C ASP A 276 -16.17 18.73 7.68
N VAL A 277 -17.19 18.22 8.35
CA VAL A 277 -18.54 18.46 7.86
C VAL A 277 -18.91 19.91 8.21
N ARG A 278 -18.84 20.80 7.22
CA ARG A 278 -19.57 22.07 7.27
C ARG A 278 -21.07 21.76 7.36
N GLY A 279 -21.65 21.98 8.54
CA GLY A 279 -23.06 22.36 8.73
C GLY A 279 -24.14 21.31 8.51
N ASP A 280 -24.13 20.54 7.42
CA ASP A 280 -25.35 19.86 6.93
C ASP A 280 -25.17 18.36 6.56
N ALA A 281 -23.99 17.76 6.69
CA ALA A 281 -23.84 16.33 6.43
C ALA A 281 -24.18 15.49 7.67
N ASN A 282 -25.09 14.55 7.46
CA ASN A 282 -25.60 13.53 8.36
C ASN A 282 -24.59 13.09 9.44
N SER A 283 -24.95 13.17 10.74
CA SER A 283 -24.11 12.78 11.88
C SER A 283 -23.51 11.37 11.74
N ASN A 284 -24.20 10.50 11.00
CA ASN A 284 -23.77 9.15 10.69
C ASN A 284 -22.50 9.10 9.81
N ALA A 285 -22.33 10.03 8.87
CA ALA A 285 -21.15 10.08 8.00
C ALA A 285 -19.87 10.42 8.78
N VAL A 286 -19.97 11.37 9.72
CA VAL A 286 -18.87 11.71 10.64
C VAL A 286 -18.48 10.51 11.50
N GLY A 287 -19.48 9.81 12.06
CA GLY A 287 -19.25 8.58 12.81
C GLY A 287 -18.60 7.46 11.99
N MET A 288 -18.91 7.37 10.69
CA MET A 288 -18.27 6.41 9.78
C MET A 288 -16.82 6.79 9.44
N ALA A 289 -16.56 8.05 9.12
CA ALA A 289 -15.20 8.53 8.85
C ALA A 289 -14.28 8.36 10.07
N GLN A 290 -14.80 8.59 11.28
CA GLN A 290 -14.06 8.36 12.53
C GLN A 290 -13.69 6.88 12.74
N LYS A 291 -14.50 5.92 12.27
CA LYS A 291 -14.16 4.49 12.36
C LYS A 291 -12.89 4.15 11.58
N LEU A 292 -12.52 4.93 10.55
CA LEU A 292 -11.27 4.74 9.83
C LEU A 292 -10.04 4.98 10.72
N LEU A 293 -10.18 5.80 11.78
CA LEU A 293 -9.11 6.02 12.75
C LEU A 293 -8.72 4.76 13.51
N LEU A 294 -9.63 3.78 13.63
CA LEU A 294 -9.35 2.48 14.26
C LEU A 294 -8.29 1.67 13.49
N PHE A 295 -8.06 1.99 12.22
CA PHE A 295 -7.06 1.32 11.38
C PHE A 295 -5.69 2.01 11.43
N TRP A 296 -5.54 3.07 12.23
CA TRP A 296 -4.23 3.66 12.48
C TRP A 296 -3.31 2.63 13.14
N ARG A 297 -2.18 2.32 12.48
CA ARG A 297 -1.21 1.30 12.95
C ARG A 297 -1.81 -0.11 13.13
N LYS A 298 -3.00 -0.35 12.59
CA LYS A 298 -3.72 -1.64 12.62
C LYS A 298 -4.38 -1.86 11.26
N PRO A 299 -3.60 -2.24 10.24
CA PRO A 299 -4.13 -2.38 8.89
C PRO A 299 -5.25 -3.43 8.86
N ALA A 300 -6.37 -3.07 8.23
CA ALA A 300 -7.44 -4.00 7.96
C ALA A 300 -7.19 -4.70 6.64
N ARG A 301 -7.41 -6.01 6.60
CA ARG A 301 -7.22 -6.82 5.39
C ARG A 301 -8.48 -7.60 5.07
N ARG A 302 -8.85 -7.60 3.79
CA ARG A 302 -9.97 -8.39 3.27
C ARG A 302 -9.49 -9.17 2.04
N CYS A 303 -9.67 -10.49 2.05
CA CYS A 303 -9.33 -11.36 0.92
C CYS A 303 -10.59 -12.04 0.41
N TRP A 304 -10.76 -12.11 -0.91
CA TRP A 304 -11.85 -12.85 -1.54
C TRP A 304 -11.48 -13.34 -2.94
N TRP A 305 -12.29 -14.24 -3.46
CA TRP A 305 -12.15 -14.80 -4.80
C TRP A 305 -13.31 -14.40 -5.69
N GLU A 306 -13.05 -14.30 -6.98
CA GLU A 306 -14.07 -14.03 -7.99
C GLU A 306 -13.75 -14.68 -9.33
N GLY A 307 -14.79 -15.15 -10.02
CA GLY A 307 -14.70 -15.52 -11.42
C GLY A 307 -15.10 -14.32 -12.27
N VAL A 308 -14.28 -14.01 -13.27
CA VAL A 308 -14.53 -12.94 -14.24
C VAL A 308 -14.43 -13.52 -15.64
N ASP A 309 -15.42 -13.17 -16.45
CA ASP A 309 -15.46 -13.45 -17.87
C ASP A 309 -14.99 -12.20 -18.61
N LEU A 310 -13.77 -12.23 -19.15
CA LEU A 310 -13.19 -11.11 -19.88
C LEU A 310 -13.57 -11.18 -21.35
N GLU A 311 -14.09 -10.07 -21.87
CA GLU A 311 -14.41 -9.90 -23.29
C GLU A 311 -13.34 -9.07 -24.00
N ASN A 312 -13.24 -9.21 -25.33
CA ASN A 312 -12.33 -8.43 -26.17
C ASN A 312 -10.86 -8.51 -25.73
N VAL A 313 -10.42 -9.69 -25.28
CA VAL A 313 -9.02 -9.93 -24.92
C VAL A 313 -8.21 -10.16 -26.20
N GLU A 314 -7.11 -9.42 -26.34
CA GLU A 314 -6.24 -9.49 -27.51
C GLU A 314 -5.73 -10.92 -27.75
N GLY A 315 -5.89 -11.42 -28.98
CA GLY A 315 -5.47 -12.76 -29.39
C GLY A 315 -6.38 -13.89 -28.91
N ILE A 316 -7.55 -13.58 -28.35
CA ILE A 316 -8.55 -14.56 -27.91
C ILE A 316 -9.87 -14.34 -28.63
N ASP A 317 -10.36 -15.41 -29.28
CA ASP A 317 -11.71 -15.43 -29.84
C ASP A 317 -12.73 -15.74 -28.74
N GLY A 318 -13.56 -14.76 -28.40
CA GLY A 318 -14.64 -14.89 -27.42
C GLY A 318 -14.22 -14.56 -25.99
N THR A 319 -14.86 -15.22 -25.03
CA THR A 319 -14.74 -14.92 -23.61
C THR A 319 -13.58 -15.68 -22.98
N LEU A 320 -12.68 -14.96 -22.30
CA LEU A 320 -11.59 -15.54 -21.51
C LEU A 320 -12.00 -15.63 -20.04
N LYS A 321 -12.05 -16.86 -19.51
CA LYS A 321 -12.35 -17.09 -18.10
C LYS A 321 -11.13 -16.86 -17.23
N VAL A 322 -11.27 -16.03 -16.21
CA VAL A 322 -10.21 -15.69 -15.27
C VAL A 322 -10.72 -15.80 -13.85
N TRP A 323 -9.99 -16.49 -12.99
CA TRP A 323 -10.19 -16.41 -11.54
C TRP A 323 -9.29 -15.35 -10.96
N ILE A 324 -9.84 -14.53 -10.09
CA ILE A 324 -9.11 -13.47 -9.41
C ILE A 324 -9.19 -13.71 -7.91
N ARG A 325 -8.05 -13.62 -7.24
CA ARG A 325 -7.95 -13.46 -5.80
C ARG A 325 -7.59 -12.01 -5.53
N ARG A 326 -8.46 -11.29 -4.83
CA ARG A 326 -8.20 -9.90 -4.42
C ARG A 326 -7.89 -9.87 -2.94
N VAL A 327 -6.87 -9.11 -2.58
CA VAL A 327 -6.56 -8.73 -1.21
C VAL A 327 -6.56 -7.22 -1.13
N TRP A 328 -7.50 -6.68 -0.37
CA TRP A 328 -7.48 -5.27 0.00
C TRP A 328 -6.82 -5.10 1.35
N THR A 329 -5.92 -4.12 1.42
CA THR A 329 -5.33 -3.63 2.66
C THR A 329 -5.72 -2.16 2.81
N LEU A 330 -6.41 -1.86 3.91
CA LEU A 330 -6.75 -0.51 4.31
C LEU A 330 -5.85 -0.15 5.50
N GLU A 331 -5.03 0.87 5.31
CA GLU A 331 -4.18 1.45 6.34
C GLU A 331 -4.47 2.94 6.43
N MET A 332 -4.12 3.53 7.57
CA MET A 332 -4.20 4.97 7.73
C MET A 332 -2.88 5.50 8.26
N SER A 333 -2.37 6.53 7.59
CA SER A 333 -1.20 7.30 8.02
C SER A 333 -1.64 8.62 8.63
N VAL A 334 -0.88 9.12 9.59
CA VAL A 334 -1.10 10.44 10.20
C VAL A 334 0.18 11.23 10.07
N ILE A 335 0.07 12.41 9.44
CA ILE A 335 1.19 13.34 9.26
C ILE A 335 0.99 14.59 10.13
N GLY A 336 2.08 15.28 10.50
CA GLY A 336 2.04 16.40 11.45
C GLY A 336 2.20 15.99 12.93
N LEU A 337 2.72 14.78 13.19
CA LEU A 337 3.16 14.35 14.52
C LEU A 337 4.48 15.06 14.87
N ARG A 338 4.43 16.35 15.20
CA ARG A 338 5.59 17.08 15.74
C ARG A 338 5.60 17.03 17.27
#